data_AF-A0A3S9HJV9-F1
#
_entry.id   AF-A0A3S9HJV9-F1
#
_cell.length_a   1.000
_cell.length_b   1.000
_cell.length_c   1.000
_cell.angle_alpha   90.00
_cell.angle_beta   90.00
_cell.angle_gamma   90.00
#
_symmetry.space_group_name_H-M   'P 1'
#
loop_
_entity.id
_entity.type
_entity.pdbx_description
1 polymer ?
#
loop_
_entity_poly.entity_id
_entity_poly.type
_entity_poly.pdbx_seq_one_letter_code
_entity_poly.pdbx_strand_id
1 'polypeptide(L)'
;MLKRFGQSLRIGITGDSVTVLRISRWRGPAVTVLSEQKYTAVDSYTPDQLSLRLQQSLQGIGANKLPTTIVLADDLVRLWQVSPPLGSTRIADIQAAAAMRFLSLFGEPIGDWQMSADWQVQRSFFAAAVPHTILKVLTQQADAHQLALVEIAPQFVLAWNRWSAKLTPGAWFASISDQVLSVALIEKSNICALHSILVPAEASYEWLQAYLAKLGLLLNIAVPKHLQICGKFSPNWRQETAALNCSRLDQARRGMPAYSAGVELALTGVAL
;
A
#
# COMPACT_ATOMS: atom_id res chain seq x y z
N MET A 1 -23.51 -6.87 -26.34
CA MET A 1 -22.10 -6.83 -25.91
C MET A 1 -21.78 -5.76 -24.83
N LEU A 2 -22.75 -5.01 -24.30
CA LEU A 2 -22.57 -3.88 -23.37
C LEU A 2 -22.32 -4.23 -21.87
N LYS A 3 -22.13 -5.50 -21.51
CA LYS A 3 -22.18 -5.96 -20.09
C LYS A 3 -20.95 -5.62 -19.23
N ARG A 4 -19.86 -5.08 -19.79
CA ARG A 4 -18.57 -4.90 -19.08
C ARG A 4 -18.09 -3.44 -18.94
N PHE A 5 -18.84 -2.47 -19.46
CA PHE A 5 -18.46 -1.05 -19.32
C PHE A 5 -18.52 -0.63 -17.85
N GLY A 6 -17.43 -0.03 -17.36
CA GLY A 6 -17.33 0.45 -15.98
C GLY A 6 -17.06 -0.63 -14.93
N GLN A 7 -16.65 -1.85 -15.33
CA GLN A 7 -16.20 -2.91 -14.43
C GLN A 7 -14.68 -3.04 -14.43
N SER A 8 -14.12 -3.32 -13.25
CA SER A 8 -12.69 -3.63 -13.08
C SER A 8 -12.49 -4.74 -12.06
N LEU A 9 -11.39 -5.46 -12.16
CA LEU A 9 -10.94 -6.44 -11.18
C LEU A 9 -9.94 -5.80 -10.22
N ARG A 10 -10.01 -6.16 -8.95
CA ARG A 10 -9.04 -5.76 -7.93
C ARG A 10 -8.57 -7.00 -7.20
N ILE A 11 -7.26 -7.16 -7.09
CA ILE A 11 -6.66 -8.30 -6.39
C ILE A 11 -5.83 -7.74 -5.24
N GLY A 12 -6.15 -8.09 -4.00
CA GLY A 12 -5.34 -7.76 -2.82
C GLY A 12 -4.51 -8.98 -2.41
N ILE A 13 -3.23 -8.75 -2.11
CA ILE A 13 -2.30 -9.82 -1.72
C ILE A 13 -1.59 -9.39 -0.44
N THR A 14 -1.78 -10.16 0.64
CA THR A 14 -1.05 -10.06 1.90
C THR A 14 -0.09 -11.25 2.04
N GLY A 15 0.77 -11.25 3.06
CA GLY A 15 1.53 -12.45 3.42
C GLY A 15 0.65 -13.66 3.78
N ASP A 16 -0.63 -13.45 4.12
CA ASP A 16 -1.56 -14.46 4.63
C ASP A 16 -2.87 -14.63 3.82
N SER A 17 -3.08 -13.90 2.72
CA SER A 17 -4.26 -14.05 1.87
C SER A 17 -4.13 -13.51 0.45
N VAL A 18 -5.00 -14.02 -0.44
CA VAL A 18 -5.31 -13.49 -1.76
C VAL A 18 -6.81 -13.20 -1.83
N THR A 19 -7.16 -11.95 -2.13
CA THR A 19 -8.55 -11.50 -2.25
C THR A 19 -8.82 -10.96 -3.65
N VAL A 20 -9.91 -11.39 -4.29
CA VAL A 20 -10.32 -10.95 -5.62
C VAL A 20 -11.69 -10.28 -5.54
N LEU A 21 -11.76 -9.04 -6.00
CA LEU A 21 -12.96 -8.22 -6.05
C LEU A 21 -13.30 -7.83 -7.48
N ARG A 22 -14.60 -7.71 -7.75
CA ARG A 22 -15.12 -6.98 -8.90
C ARG A 22 -15.65 -5.64 -8.41
N ILE A 23 -15.22 -4.57 -9.07
CA ILE A 23 -15.74 -3.22 -8.84
C ILE A 23 -16.61 -2.84 -10.03
N SER A 24 -17.73 -2.18 -9.75
CA SER A 24 -18.64 -1.66 -10.77
C SER A 24 -18.98 -0.20 -10.48
N ARG A 25 -18.92 0.65 -11.50
CA ARG A 25 -19.26 2.07 -11.38
C ARG A 25 -20.74 2.37 -11.64
N TRP A 26 -21.40 1.61 -12.53
CA TRP A 26 -22.70 2.01 -13.07
C TRP A 26 -23.83 0.99 -12.85
N ARG A 27 -23.53 -0.30 -12.62
CA ARG A 27 -24.56 -1.35 -12.46
C ARG A 27 -24.15 -2.43 -11.46
N GLY A 28 -25.03 -2.75 -10.52
CA GLY A 28 -24.81 -3.77 -9.49
C GLY A 28 -24.15 -3.22 -8.23
N PRO A 29 -23.81 -4.09 -7.26
CA PRO A 29 -23.11 -3.67 -6.06
C PRO A 29 -21.75 -3.07 -6.44
N ALA A 30 -21.42 -1.91 -5.85
CA ALA A 30 -20.19 -1.18 -6.15
C ALA A 30 -18.93 -2.06 -5.97
N VAL A 31 -19.00 -2.99 -5.02
CA VAL A 31 -17.98 -4.00 -4.73
C VAL A 31 -18.63 -5.37 -4.62
N THR A 32 -18.09 -6.36 -5.33
CA THR A 32 -18.44 -7.78 -5.18
C THR A 32 -17.17 -8.55 -4.82
N VAL A 33 -17.18 -9.26 -3.69
CA VAL A 33 -16.11 -10.21 -3.36
C VAL A 33 -16.32 -11.46 -4.20
N LEU A 34 -15.34 -11.83 -5.03
CA LEU A 34 -15.41 -12.98 -5.91
C LEU A 34 -14.70 -14.19 -5.30
N SER A 35 -13.60 -13.96 -4.60
CA SER A 35 -12.85 -14.99 -3.87
C SER A 35 -12.02 -14.34 -2.77
N GLU A 36 -11.85 -15.06 -1.66
CA GLU A 36 -10.90 -14.74 -0.59
C GLU A 36 -10.30 -16.06 -0.12
N GLN A 37 -8.99 -16.22 -0.29
CA GLN A 37 -8.24 -17.42 0.05
C GLN A 37 -7.15 -17.06 1.05
N LYS A 38 -7.11 -17.72 2.21
CA LYS A 38 -6.03 -17.56 3.19
C LYS A 38 -4.94 -18.61 2.97
N TYR A 39 -3.69 -18.27 3.26
CA TYR A 39 -2.65 -19.30 3.42
C TYR A 39 -2.90 -20.05 4.73
N THR A 40 -2.61 -21.34 4.74
CA THR A 40 -2.65 -22.16 5.95
C THR A 40 -1.35 -22.00 6.73
N ALA A 41 -1.38 -22.06 8.07
CA ALA A 41 -0.23 -21.75 8.95
C ALA A 41 1.03 -22.62 8.74
N VAL A 42 0.93 -23.70 7.96
CA VAL A 42 2.04 -24.59 7.58
C VAL A 42 2.74 -24.12 6.30
N ASP A 43 2.08 -23.28 5.50
CA ASP A 43 2.60 -22.72 4.26
C ASP A 43 3.18 -21.34 4.56
N SER A 44 4.51 -21.26 4.69
CA SER A 44 5.17 -19.97 4.59
C SER A 44 4.90 -19.34 3.22
N TYR A 45 4.85 -18.02 3.16
CA TYR A 45 4.71 -17.27 1.91
C TYR A 45 5.83 -17.68 0.93
N THR A 46 5.47 -18.43 -0.11
CA THR A 46 6.37 -18.76 -1.23
C THR A 46 5.73 -18.37 -2.56
N PRO A 47 6.54 -18.09 -3.61
CA PRO A 47 6.03 -17.83 -4.95
C PRO A 47 5.10 -18.94 -5.47
N ASP A 48 5.39 -20.21 -5.15
CA ASP A 48 4.58 -21.35 -5.59
C ASP A 48 3.21 -21.36 -4.89
N GLN A 49 3.17 -21.08 -3.59
CA GLN A 49 1.92 -20.96 -2.85
C GLN A 49 1.11 -19.76 -3.35
N LEU A 50 1.75 -18.62 -3.61
CA LEU A 50 1.07 -17.47 -4.22
C LEU A 50 0.45 -17.83 -5.58
N SER A 51 1.21 -18.53 -6.42
CA SER A 51 0.75 -18.97 -7.75
C SER A 51 -0.48 -19.87 -7.64
N LEU A 52 -0.41 -20.89 -6.75
CA LEU A 52 -1.52 -21.80 -6.49
C LEU A 52 -2.78 -21.06 -5.99
N ARG A 53 -2.62 -20.15 -5.02
CA ARG A 53 -3.75 -19.40 -4.45
C ARG A 53 -4.37 -18.43 -5.45
N LEU A 54 -3.57 -17.79 -6.30
CA LEU A 54 -4.07 -16.94 -7.38
C LEU A 54 -4.84 -17.75 -8.42
N GLN A 55 -4.29 -18.90 -8.85
CA GLN A 55 -4.97 -19.78 -9.79
C GLN A 55 -6.33 -20.24 -9.23
N GLN A 56 -6.36 -20.72 -7.99
CA GLN A 56 -7.59 -21.11 -7.29
C GLN A 56 -8.57 -19.94 -7.18
N SER A 57 -8.05 -18.75 -6.86
CA SER A 57 -8.89 -17.55 -6.70
C SER A 57 -9.49 -17.08 -8.02
N LEU A 58 -8.80 -17.24 -9.15
CA LEU A 58 -9.24 -16.75 -10.46
C LEU A 58 -10.07 -17.77 -11.26
N GLN A 59 -10.05 -19.04 -10.86
CA GLN A 59 -10.78 -20.11 -11.54
C GLN A 59 -12.30 -19.84 -11.55
N GLY A 60 -12.91 -19.90 -12.75
CA GLY A 60 -14.37 -19.78 -12.90
C GLY A 60 -14.97 -18.37 -12.72
N ILE A 61 -14.18 -17.35 -12.35
CA ILE A 61 -14.69 -15.98 -12.12
C ILE A 61 -15.19 -15.28 -13.40
N GLY A 62 -14.66 -15.66 -14.57
CA GLY A 62 -15.00 -15.03 -15.85
C GLY A 62 -14.48 -13.59 -15.98
N ALA A 63 -13.27 -13.32 -15.47
CA ALA A 63 -12.65 -11.98 -15.44
C ALA A 63 -11.81 -11.62 -16.68
N ASN A 64 -11.89 -12.40 -17.76
CA ASN A 64 -11.07 -12.20 -18.95
C ASN A 64 -11.23 -10.78 -19.53
N LYS A 65 -10.11 -10.15 -19.88
CA LYS A 65 -9.99 -8.80 -20.44
C LYS A 65 -10.53 -7.68 -19.55
N LEU A 66 -10.84 -7.96 -18.27
CA LEU A 66 -11.18 -6.89 -17.34
C LEU A 66 -9.90 -6.13 -16.96
N PRO A 67 -9.97 -4.78 -16.89
CA PRO A 67 -8.91 -3.98 -16.30
C PRO A 67 -8.64 -4.44 -14.87
N THR A 68 -7.42 -4.84 -14.57
CA THR A 68 -7.04 -5.42 -13.28
C THR A 68 -5.96 -4.59 -12.61
N THR A 69 -6.20 -4.18 -11.36
CA THR A 69 -5.14 -3.67 -10.49
C THR A 69 -4.86 -4.68 -9.39
N ILE A 70 -3.58 -4.96 -9.15
CA ILE A 70 -3.11 -5.78 -8.04
C ILE A 70 -2.54 -4.84 -6.97
N VAL A 71 -3.02 -4.99 -5.74
CA VAL A 71 -2.58 -4.28 -4.55
C VAL A 71 -1.75 -5.22 -3.69
N LEU A 72 -0.50 -4.86 -3.46
CA LEU A 72 0.37 -5.59 -2.56
C LEU A 72 0.33 -4.94 -1.18
N ALA A 73 0.20 -5.74 -0.13
CA ALA A 73 0.42 -5.27 1.22
C ALA A 73 1.88 -4.81 1.38
N ASP A 74 2.08 -3.82 2.25
CA ASP A 74 3.37 -3.13 2.38
C ASP A 74 4.48 -4.04 2.95
N ASP A 75 4.16 -5.18 3.55
CA ASP A 75 5.10 -6.22 4.03
C ASP A 75 5.74 -7.04 2.90
N LEU A 76 5.03 -7.19 1.76
CA LEU A 76 5.51 -7.84 0.54
C LEU A 76 6.40 -6.95 -0.33
N VAL A 77 6.55 -5.69 0.06
CA VAL A 77 7.25 -4.65 -0.68
C VAL A 77 8.34 -4.06 0.22
N ARG A 78 9.37 -3.48 -0.39
CA ARG A 78 10.27 -2.57 0.32
C ARG A 78 9.96 -1.15 -0.12
N LEU A 79 9.63 -0.29 0.84
CA LEU A 79 9.41 1.13 0.61
C LEU A 79 10.49 1.91 1.35
N TRP A 80 11.10 2.88 0.67
CA TRP A 80 12.09 3.75 1.30
C TRP A 80 12.16 5.11 0.63
N GLN A 81 12.70 6.06 1.38
CA GLN A 81 13.03 7.38 0.88
C GLN A 81 14.44 7.38 0.28
N VAL A 82 14.57 8.10 -0.83
CA VAL A 82 15.84 8.43 -1.47
C VAL A 82 16.06 9.93 -1.39
N SER A 83 17.23 10.34 -0.89
CA SER A 83 17.70 11.72 -0.95
C SER A 83 18.70 11.83 -2.09
N PRO A 84 18.47 12.66 -3.12
CA PRO A 84 19.41 12.83 -4.21
C PRO A 84 20.79 13.28 -3.71
N PRO A 85 21.90 12.65 -4.15
CA PRO A 85 23.23 13.15 -3.87
C PRO A 85 23.42 14.58 -4.41
N LEU A 86 24.24 15.38 -3.73
CA LEU A 86 24.57 16.73 -4.18
C LEU A 86 25.17 16.69 -5.60
N GLY A 87 24.68 17.56 -6.48
CA GLY A 87 25.15 17.65 -7.86
C GLY A 87 24.61 16.57 -8.81
N SER A 88 23.66 15.74 -8.38
CA SER A 88 22.98 14.79 -9.27
C SER A 88 22.25 15.53 -10.38
N THR A 89 22.56 15.19 -11.63
CA THR A 89 21.91 15.79 -12.80
C THR A 89 21.24 14.75 -13.68
N ARG A 90 21.52 13.45 -13.48
CA ARG A 90 21.02 12.36 -14.31
C ARG A 90 20.15 11.41 -13.50
N ILE A 91 19.22 10.76 -14.20
CA ILE A 91 18.37 9.71 -13.62
C ILE A 91 19.23 8.52 -13.13
N ALA A 92 20.31 8.20 -13.84
CA ALA A 92 21.22 7.12 -13.44
C ALA A 92 21.84 7.37 -12.05
N ASP A 93 22.17 8.62 -11.72
CA ASP A 93 22.77 9.00 -10.43
C ASP A 93 21.79 8.71 -9.28
N ILE A 94 20.52 9.10 -9.46
CA ILE A 94 19.48 8.88 -8.44
C ILE A 94 19.03 7.43 -8.36
N GLN A 95 19.08 6.67 -9.47
CA GLN A 95 18.84 5.22 -9.44
C GLN A 95 19.94 4.48 -8.68
N ALA A 96 21.21 4.85 -8.89
CA ALA A 96 22.33 4.29 -8.14
C ALA A 96 22.23 4.63 -6.65
N ALA A 97 21.88 5.89 -6.32
CA ALA A 97 21.65 6.29 -4.93
C ALA A 97 20.51 5.50 -4.26
N ALA A 98 19.41 5.29 -5.00
CA ALA A 98 18.28 4.48 -4.51
C ALA A 98 18.70 3.03 -4.24
N ALA A 99 19.44 2.41 -5.15
CA ALA A 99 19.94 1.03 -5.01
C ALA A 99 20.95 0.89 -3.84
N MET A 100 21.86 1.85 -3.67
CA MET A 100 22.79 1.86 -2.54
C MET A 100 22.05 2.01 -1.20
N ARG A 101 21.03 2.89 -1.16
CA ARG A 101 20.20 3.04 0.02
C ARG A 101 19.41 1.77 0.34
N PHE A 102 18.90 1.09 -0.69
CA PHE A 102 18.23 -0.20 -0.53
C PHE A 102 19.16 -1.24 0.12
N LEU A 103 20.38 -1.42 -0.40
CA LEU A 103 21.37 -2.32 0.18
C LEU A 103 21.68 -1.97 1.65
N SER A 104 21.84 -0.68 1.95
CA SER A 104 22.11 -0.22 3.32
C SER A 104 20.95 -0.46 4.29
N LEU A 105 19.70 -0.42 3.82
CA LEU A 105 18.51 -0.57 4.67
C LEU A 105 18.10 -2.03 4.87
N PHE A 106 18.24 -2.84 3.82
CA PHE A 106 17.70 -4.21 3.80
C PHE A 106 18.77 -5.29 3.78
N GLY A 107 20.05 -4.93 3.60
CA GLY A 107 21.17 -5.86 3.64
C GLY A 107 21.28 -6.79 2.44
N GLU A 108 20.48 -6.56 1.39
CA GLU A 108 20.45 -7.35 0.16
C GLU A 108 20.56 -6.46 -1.08
N PRO A 109 21.16 -6.95 -2.19
CA PRO A 109 21.27 -6.18 -3.42
C PRO A 109 19.92 -6.04 -4.13
N ILE A 110 19.73 -4.95 -4.88
CA ILE A 110 18.50 -4.70 -5.64
C ILE A 110 18.32 -5.65 -6.85
N GLY A 111 19.32 -6.48 -7.19
CA GLY A 111 19.30 -7.30 -8.43
C GLY A 111 18.12 -8.25 -8.56
N ASP A 112 17.62 -8.79 -7.44
CA ASP A 112 16.46 -9.68 -7.40
C ASP A 112 15.12 -8.95 -7.22
N TRP A 113 15.16 -7.62 -7.31
CA TRP A 113 14.03 -6.74 -7.04
C TRP A 113 13.77 -5.78 -8.21
N GLN A 114 12.51 -5.61 -8.57
CA GLN A 114 12.07 -4.56 -9.47
C GLN A 114 11.83 -3.29 -8.67
N MET A 115 12.67 -2.28 -8.89
CA MET A 115 12.51 -0.95 -8.30
C MET A 115 11.66 -0.04 -9.20
N SER A 116 10.83 0.79 -8.60
CA SER A 116 10.13 1.90 -9.22
C SER A 116 10.09 3.09 -8.26
N ALA A 117 10.05 4.31 -8.80
CA ALA A 117 10.04 5.53 -8.01
C ALA A 117 9.48 6.70 -8.82
N ASP A 118 9.02 7.74 -8.12
CA ASP A 118 8.87 9.07 -8.71
C ASP A 118 10.25 9.73 -8.76
N TRP A 119 11.03 9.44 -9.79
CA TRP A 119 12.43 9.87 -9.90
C TRP A 119 12.57 11.40 -9.84
N GLN A 120 13.12 11.92 -8.73
CA GLN A 120 13.37 13.35 -8.54
C GLN A 120 14.85 13.61 -8.34
N VAL A 121 15.45 14.49 -9.16
CA VAL A 121 16.87 14.85 -9.02
C VAL A 121 17.12 16.00 -8.04
N GLN A 122 16.08 16.78 -7.71
CA GLN A 122 16.22 18.01 -6.89
C GLN A 122 15.63 17.90 -5.48
N ARG A 123 14.89 16.83 -5.17
CA ARG A 123 14.21 16.66 -3.88
C ARG A 123 14.17 15.20 -3.50
N SER A 124 14.02 14.94 -2.20
CA SER A 124 13.74 13.59 -1.71
C SER A 124 12.51 13.01 -2.39
N PHE A 125 12.56 11.72 -2.68
CA PHE A 125 11.48 10.98 -3.31
C PHE A 125 11.37 9.57 -2.75
N PHE A 126 10.34 8.87 -3.22
CA PHE A 126 9.97 7.55 -2.74
C PHE A 126 10.29 6.49 -3.77
N ALA A 127 10.94 5.43 -3.31
CA ALA A 127 11.15 4.23 -4.08
C ALA A 127 10.38 3.06 -3.45
N ALA A 128 9.90 2.20 -4.32
CA ALA A 128 9.28 0.93 -3.98
C ALA A 128 10.01 -0.18 -4.73
N ALA A 129 10.21 -1.32 -4.09
CA ALA A 129 10.75 -2.50 -4.72
C ALA A 129 9.89 -3.72 -4.42
N VAL A 130 9.64 -4.51 -5.46
CA VAL A 130 8.93 -5.79 -5.38
C VAL A 130 9.88 -6.88 -5.86
N PRO A 131 9.98 -8.04 -5.17
CA PRO A 131 10.77 -9.17 -5.63
C PRO A 131 10.38 -9.60 -7.05
N HIS A 132 11.36 -9.89 -7.90
CA HIS A 132 11.11 -10.40 -9.27
C HIS A 132 10.31 -11.70 -9.25
N THR A 133 10.51 -12.54 -8.24
CA THR A 133 9.77 -13.80 -8.05
C THR A 133 8.27 -13.57 -7.89
N ILE A 134 7.88 -12.58 -7.09
CA ILE A 134 6.47 -12.18 -6.92
C ILE A 134 5.93 -11.66 -8.25
N LEU A 135 6.62 -10.69 -8.87
CA LEU A 135 6.15 -10.09 -10.13
C LEU A 135 5.95 -11.12 -11.22
N LYS A 136 6.88 -12.09 -11.35
CA LYS A 136 6.78 -13.17 -12.32
C LYS A 136 5.51 -14.00 -12.11
N VAL A 137 5.17 -14.35 -10.86
CA VAL A 137 3.94 -15.08 -10.56
C VAL A 137 2.71 -14.25 -10.95
N LEU A 138 2.69 -12.96 -10.60
CA LEU A 138 1.57 -12.07 -10.89
C LEU A 138 1.34 -11.90 -12.39
N THR A 139 2.40 -11.69 -13.17
CA THR A 139 2.30 -11.53 -14.63
C THR A 139 1.90 -12.83 -15.30
N GLN A 140 2.48 -13.97 -14.91
CA GLN A 140 2.10 -15.28 -15.44
C GLN A 140 0.63 -15.62 -15.18
N GLN A 141 0.13 -15.34 -13.96
CA GLN A 141 -1.28 -15.56 -13.63
C GLN A 141 -2.20 -14.58 -14.36
N ALA A 142 -1.78 -13.33 -14.54
CA ALA A 142 -2.54 -12.37 -15.35
C ALA A 142 -2.66 -12.83 -16.81
N ASP A 143 -1.56 -13.29 -17.41
CA ASP A 143 -1.54 -13.78 -18.80
C ASP A 143 -2.37 -15.06 -18.96
N ALA A 144 -2.21 -16.04 -18.06
CA ALA A 144 -2.96 -17.30 -18.08
C ALA A 144 -4.47 -17.09 -18.00
N HIS A 145 -4.92 -16.07 -17.24
CA HIS A 145 -6.32 -15.72 -17.09
C HIS A 145 -6.79 -14.59 -18.03
N GLN A 146 -5.94 -14.16 -18.96
CA GLN A 146 -6.18 -13.07 -19.92
C GLN A 146 -6.65 -11.77 -19.25
N LEU A 147 -6.12 -11.45 -18.07
CA LEU A 147 -6.43 -10.22 -17.37
C LEU A 147 -5.78 -9.03 -18.09
N ALA A 148 -6.49 -7.91 -18.22
CA ALA A 148 -5.88 -6.68 -18.71
C ALA A 148 -5.19 -5.98 -17.53
N LEU A 149 -3.96 -6.40 -17.20
CA LEU A 149 -3.20 -5.85 -16.08
C LEU A 149 -2.90 -4.36 -16.31
N VAL A 150 -3.49 -3.51 -15.46
CA VAL A 150 -3.32 -2.05 -15.50
C VAL A 150 -2.17 -1.61 -14.60
N GLU A 151 -2.09 -2.18 -13.40
CA GLU A 151 -1.19 -1.72 -12.37
C GLU A 151 -0.92 -2.83 -11.33
N ILE A 152 0.32 -2.92 -10.86
CA ILE A 152 0.71 -3.62 -9.64
C ILE A 152 1.33 -2.56 -8.74
N ALA A 153 0.72 -2.29 -7.59
CA ALA A 153 1.19 -1.21 -6.73
C ALA A 153 1.11 -1.59 -5.24
N PRO A 154 2.05 -1.08 -4.41
CA PRO A 154 1.96 -1.19 -2.96
C PRO A 154 0.75 -0.44 -2.42
N GLN A 155 0.18 -0.93 -1.32
CA GLN A 155 -0.97 -0.31 -0.67
C GLN A 155 -0.70 1.14 -0.28
N PHE A 156 0.44 1.41 0.36
CA PHE A 156 0.82 2.77 0.77
C PHE A 156 0.78 3.74 -0.42
N VAL A 157 1.35 3.35 -1.56
CA VAL A 157 1.44 4.19 -2.77
C VAL A 157 0.05 4.49 -3.32
N LEU A 158 -0.83 3.49 -3.41
CA LEU A 158 -2.21 3.69 -3.88
C LEU A 158 -3.02 4.57 -2.93
N ALA A 159 -2.82 4.40 -1.61
CA ALA A 159 -3.48 5.22 -0.61
C ALA A 159 -2.98 6.68 -0.69
N TRP A 160 -1.67 6.89 -0.79
CA TRP A 160 -1.06 8.20 -0.95
C TRP A 160 -1.55 8.92 -2.21
N ASN A 161 -1.51 8.25 -3.37
CA ASN A 161 -1.95 8.82 -4.64
C ASN A 161 -3.43 9.24 -4.60
N ARG A 162 -4.24 8.52 -3.82
CA ARG A 162 -5.67 8.83 -3.67
C ARG A 162 -5.94 10.00 -2.75
N TRP A 163 -5.18 10.13 -1.66
CA TRP A 163 -5.56 10.98 -0.54
C TRP A 163 -4.63 12.16 -0.27
N SER A 164 -3.43 12.19 -0.83
CA SER A 164 -2.45 13.27 -0.64
C SER A 164 -3.04 14.67 -0.90
N ALA A 165 -3.81 14.83 -1.97
CA ALA A 165 -4.48 16.08 -2.32
C ALA A 165 -5.62 16.50 -1.37
N LYS A 166 -6.07 15.59 -0.48
CA LYS A 166 -7.14 15.82 0.49
C LYS A 166 -6.63 15.93 1.92
N LEU A 167 -5.30 15.94 2.10
CA LEU A 167 -4.72 16.05 3.42
C LEU A 167 -4.94 17.45 3.99
N THR A 168 -5.24 17.51 5.28
CA THR A 168 -5.27 18.74 6.05
C THR A 168 -3.86 19.36 6.04
N PRO A 169 -3.71 20.68 5.84
CA PRO A 169 -2.41 21.32 5.90
C PRO A 169 -1.66 21.02 7.20
N GLY A 170 -0.39 20.59 7.09
CA GLY A 170 0.44 20.20 8.22
C GLY A 170 0.10 18.84 8.83
N ALA A 171 -0.82 18.07 8.25
CA ALA A 171 -1.03 16.69 8.63
C ALA A 171 0.11 15.79 8.15
N TRP A 172 0.39 14.75 8.91
CA TRP A 172 1.09 13.57 8.39
C TRP A 172 0.09 12.54 7.88
N PHE A 173 0.56 11.69 6.99
CA PHE A 173 -0.22 10.62 6.40
C PHE A 173 0.23 9.27 6.94
N ALA A 174 -0.69 8.34 7.14
CA ALA A 174 -0.34 6.96 7.41
C ALA A 174 -1.23 5.96 6.68
N SER A 175 -0.67 4.80 6.35
CA SER A 175 -1.44 3.58 6.06
C SER A 175 -1.25 2.58 7.19
N ILE A 176 -2.29 1.81 7.47
CA ILE A 176 -2.20 0.61 8.30
C ILE A 176 -2.70 -0.60 7.51
N SER A 177 -1.85 -1.61 7.45
CA SER A 177 -2.14 -2.92 6.84
C SER A 177 -1.80 -4.00 7.83
N ASP A 178 -2.78 -4.84 8.18
CA ASP A 178 -2.64 -5.82 9.25
C ASP A 178 -2.11 -5.18 10.55
N GLN A 179 -0.83 -5.39 10.87
CA GLN A 179 -0.14 -4.81 12.03
C GLN A 179 0.97 -3.83 11.65
N VAL A 180 1.17 -3.50 10.38
CA VAL A 180 2.21 -2.55 9.95
C VAL A 180 1.60 -1.17 9.80
N LEU A 181 2.11 -0.20 10.57
CA LEU A 181 1.83 1.22 10.42
C LEU A 181 2.95 1.88 9.62
N SER A 182 2.64 2.36 8.43
CA SER A 182 3.56 3.13 7.57
C SER A 182 3.18 4.61 7.63
N VAL A 183 4.08 5.45 8.15
CA VAL A 183 3.88 6.88 8.36
C VAL A 183 4.76 7.68 7.40
N ALA A 184 4.11 8.49 6.56
CA ALA A 184 4.76 9.54 5.79
C ALA A 184 4.79 10.84 6.59
N LEU A 185 6.00 11.31 6.85
CA LEU A 185 6.23 12.64 7.37
C LEU A 185 6.19 13.62 6.20
N ILE A 186 5.46 14.71 6.37
CA ILE A 186 5.18 15.65 5.29
C ILE A 186 5.64 17.03 5.70
N GLU A 187 6.44 17.66 4.85
CA GLU A 187 6.86 19.05 4.97
C GLU A 187 6.58 19.78 3.66
N LYS A 188 5.91 20.94 3.73
CA LYS A 188 5.53 21.74 2.54
C LYS A 188 4.86 20.89 1.44
N SER A 189 3.95 20.01 1.84
CA SER A 189 3.19 19.10 0.96
C SER A 189 4.02 18.04 0.21
N ASN A 190 5.29 17.87 0.55
CA ASN A 190 6.13 16.79 0.03
C ASN A 190 6.39 15.79 1.15
N ILE A 191 6.38 14.51 0.82
CA ILE A 191 6.80 13.52 1.80
C ILE A 191 8.33 13.65 1.94
N CYS A 192 8.77 13.90 3.16
CA CYS A 192 10.18 14.06 3.49
C CYS A 192 10.77 12.83 4.16
N ALA A 193 9.95 11.91 4.69
CA ALA A 193 10.40 10.61 5.21
C ALA A 193 9.28 9.58 5.28
N LEU A 194 9.66 8.30 5.28
CA LEU A 194 8.79 7.15 5.48
C LEU A 194 9.32 6.30 6.62
N HIS A 195 8.44 5.94 7.55
CA HIS A 195 8.76 4.98 8.60
C HIS A 195 7.65 3.95 8.73
N SER A 196 8.03 2.67 8.68
CA SER A 196 7.13 1.56 8.95
C SER A 196 7.49 0.90 10.27
N ILE A 197 6.48 0.57 11.07
CA ILE A 197 6.65 -0.11 12.36
C ILE A 197 5.55 -1.15 12.55
N LEU A 198 5.89 -2.25 13.22
CA LEU A 198 4.89 -3.17 13.75
C LEU A 198 4.17 -2.52 14.93
N VAL A 199 2.85 -2.43 14.81
CA VAL A 199 1.92 -1.93 15.82
C VAL A 199 1.72 -3.03 16.86
N PRO A 200 2.06 -2.77 18.14
CA PRO A 200 1.74 -3.70 19.21
C PRO A 200 0.23 -3.94 19.31
N ALA A 201 -0.18 -5.15 19.72
CA ALA A 201 -1.60 -5.49 19.88
C ALA A 201 -2.34 -4.51 20.81
N GLU A 202 -1.67 -4.06 21.88
CA GLU A 202 -2.18 -3.13 22.88
C GLU A 202 -1.80 -1.67 22.59
N ALA A 203 -1.53 -1.31 21.33
CA ALA A 203 -1.13 0.05 20.95
C ALA A 203 -2.22 1.07 21.31
N SER A 204 -1.99 1.82 22.37
CA SER A 204 -2.85 2.91 22.82
C SER A 204 -2.61 4.20 22.02
N TYR A 205 -3.46 5.20 22.24
CA TYR A 205 -3.24 6.55 21.72
C TYR A 205 -1.90 7.15 22.22
N GLU A 206 -1.52 6.90 23.48
CA GLU A 206 -0.27 7.39 24.07
C GLU A 206 0.96 6.76 23.40
N TRP A 207 0.89 5.46 23.07
CA TRP A 207 1.93 4.80 22.28
C TRP A 207 2.11 5.48 20.92
N LEU A 208 1.01 5.76 20.22
CA LEU A 208 1.05 6.41 18.92
C LEU A 208 1.66 7.82 19.03
N GLN A 209 1.23 8.60 20.01
CA GLN A 209 1.75 9.94 20.24
C GLN A 209 3.26 9.91 20.56
N ALA A 210 3.70 8.99 21.42
CA ALA A 210 5.11 8.81 21.75
C ALA A 210 5.93 8.38 20.52
N TYR A 211 5.38 7.49 19.68
CA TYR A 211 6.02 7.08 18.44
C TYR A 211 6.18 8.23 17.46
N LEU A 212 5.13 9.03 17.22
CA LEU A 212 5.23 10.20 16.33
C LEU A 212 6.17 11.28 16.89
N ALA A 213 6.17 11.49 18.21
CA ALA A 213 7.11 12.41 18.86
C ALA A 213 8.57 11.96 18.65
N LYS A 214 8.83 10.66 18.79
CA LYS A 214 10.14 10.06 18.49
C LYS A 214 10.53 10.28 17.03
N LEU A 215 9.62 10.08 16.08
CA LEU A 215 9.90 10.33 14.65
C LEU A 215 10.21 11.80 14.38
N GLY A 216 9.44 12.72 14.97
CA GLY A 216 9.69 14.16 14.87
C GLY A 216 11.06 14.55 15.39
N LEU A 217 11.46 14.03 16.55
CA LEU A 217 12.79 14.25 17.11
C LEU A 217 13.91 13.66 16.25
N LEU A 218 13.74 12.41 15.79
CA LEU A 218 14.75 11.70 14.99
C LEU A 218 15.05 12.42 13.68
N LEU A 219 14.04 13.00 13.07
CA LEU A 219 14.13 13.64 11.76
C LEU A 219 14.21 15.17 11.84
N ASN A 220 14.22 15.73 13.06
CA ASN A 220 14.17 17.16 13.32
C ASN A 220 12.99 17.86 12.61
N ILE A 221 11.81 17.26 12.71
CA ILE A 221 10.56 17.74 12.12
C ILE A 221 9.53 17.97 13.23
N ALA A 222 8.77 19.06 13.13
CA ALA A 222 7.69 19.34 14.06
C ALA A 222 6.64 18.21 14.02
N VAL A 223 6.27 17.71 15.19
CA VAL A 223 5.21 16.70 15.35
C VAL A 223 3.89 17.28 14.84
N PRO A 224 3.11 16.54 14.06
CA PRO A 224 1.91 17.07 13.45
C PRO A 224 0.80 17.19 14.50
N LYS A 225 -0.09 18.17 14.32
CA LYS A 225 -1.35 18.24 15.07
C LYS A 225 -2.40 17.26 14.53
N HIS A 226 -2.21 16.79 13.29
CA HIS A 226 -3.14 15.91 12.60
C HIS A 226 -2.41 14.70 12.03
N LEU A 227 -2.91 13.51 12.34
CA LEU A 227 -2.54 12.28 11.63
C LEU A 227 -3.75 11.78 10.86
N GLN A 228 -3.61 11.63 9.55
CA GLN A 228 -4.69 11.14 8.70
C GLN A 228 -4.34 9.76 8.15
N ILE A 229 -5.17 8.78 8.47
CA ILE A 229 -4.86 7.36 8.34
C ILE A 229 -5.79 6.70 7.30
N CYS A 230 -5.24 5.80 6.49
CA CYS A 230 -5.98 4.85 5.67
C CYS A 230 -5.83 3.42 6.20
N GLY A 231 -6.89 2.61 6.10
CA GLY A 231 -6.89 1.20 6.51
C GLY A 231 -7.57 0.97 7.86
N LYS A 232 -7.32 -0.20 8.45
CA LYS A 232 -7.96 -0.66 9.69
C LYS A 232 -7.52 0.15 10.91
N PHE A 233 -8.17 1.30 11.09
CA PHE A 233 -7.96 2.23 12.19
C PHE A 233 -8.34 1.61 13.54
N SER A 234 -7.41 1.61 14.51
CA SER A 234 -7.74 1.21 15.89
C SER A 234 -8.63 2.26 16.55
N PRO A 235 -9.81 1.90 17.08
CA PRO A 235 -10.69 2.86 17.76
C PRO A 235 -10.00 3.50 18.97
N ASN A 236 -9.02 2.81 19.58
CA ASN A 236 -8.25 3.28 20.73
C ASN A 236 -7.35 4.48 20.42
N TRP A 237 -7.19 4.85 19.14
CA TRP A 237 -6.40 6.02 18.72
C TRP A 237 -7.23 7.28 18.56
N ARG A 238 -8.56 7.21 18.77
CA ARG A 238 -9.43 8.38 18.69
C ARG A 238 -9.69 8.94 20.08
N GLN A 239 -9.27 10.17 20.32
CA GLN A 239 -9.61 10.94 21.51
C GLN A 239 -10.13 12.33 21.07
N GLU A 240 -11.22 12.79 21.68
CA GLU A 240 -11.90 14.04 21.28
C GLU A 240 -11.18 15.32 21.73
N THR A 241 -10.35 15.24 22.78
CA THR A 241 -9.63 16.37 23.39
C THR A 241 -8.11 16.24 23.28
N ALA A 242 -7.65 15.46 22.31
CA ALA A 242 -6.26 15.07 22.18
C ALA A 242 -5.37 16.14 21.52
N ALA A 243 -4.08 16.17 21.92
CA ALA A 243 -3.05 17.00 21.29
C ALA A 243 -2.75 16.59 19.84
N LEU A 244 -3.03 15.33 19.48
CA LEU A 244 -2.94 14.77 18.14
C LEU A 244 -4.33 14.34 17.68
N ASN A 245 -4.84 14.97 16.61
CA ASN A 245 -6.11 14.58 16.03
C ASN A 245 -5.89 13.48 14.97
N CYS A 246 -6.29 12.26 15.31
CA CYS A 246 -6.29 11.11 14.42
C CYS A 246 -7.63 10.99 13.68
N SER A 247 -7.59 11.04 12.35
CA SER A 247 -8.78 10.88 11.51
C SER A 247 -8.57 9.83 10.43
N ARG A 248 -9.65 9.14 10.03
CA ARG A 248 -9.62 8.13 8.98
C ARG A 248 -10.09 8.74 7.65
N LEU A 249 -9.30 8.60 6.59
CA LEU A 249 -9.59 9.20 5.28
C LEU A 249 -10.53 8.34 4.43
N ASP A 250 -10.41 7.03 4.53
CA ASP A 250 -11.24 6.04 3.82
C ASP A 250 -12.59 5.77 4.53
N GLN A 251 -12.92 6.55 5.56
CA GLN A 251 -14.15 6.44 6.34
C GLN A 251 -15.42 6.79 5.55
N ALA A 252 -15.28 7.42 4.37
CA ALA A 252 -16.38 7.78 3.49
C ALA A 252 -17.19 6.57 2.95
N ARG A 253 -16.78 5.32 3.25
CA ARG A 253 -17.51 4.08 2.96
C ARG A 253 -18.71 3.86 3.92
N ARG A 254 -19.47 4.90 4.23
CA ARG A 254 -20.66 4.81 5.10
C ARG A 254 -21.69 3.85 4.49
N GLY A 255 -22.11 2.84 5.26
CA GLY A 255 -23.14 1.88 4.87
C GLY A 255 -22.63 0.58 4.24
N MET A 256 -21.31 0.41 4.08
CA MET A 256 -20.74 -0.88 3.68
C MET A 256 -20.52 -1.79 4.89
N PRO A 257 -20.71 -3.12 4.75
CA PRO A 257 -20.44 -4.07 5.83
C PRO A 257 -18.96 -4.01 6.24
N ALA A 258 -18.68 -4.43 7.48
CA ALA A 258 -17.30 -4.62 7.93
C ALA A 258 -16.61 -5.64 7.01
N TYR A 259 -15.65 -5.17 6.22
CA TYR A 259 -14.89 -5.99 5.29
C TYR A 259 -13.73 -6.67 6.00
N SER A 260 -13.29 -7.81 5.47
CA SER A 260 -12.03 -8.43 5.91
C SER A 260 -10.84 -7.53 5.53
N ALA A 261 -9.69 -7.78 6.17
CA ALA A 261 -8.45 -7.04 5.87
C ALA A 261 -8.04 -7.17 4.39
N GLY A 262 -8.20 -8.36 3.79
CA GLY A 262 -7.89 -8.59 2.38
C GLY A 262 -8.79 -7.80 1.43
N VAL A 263 -10.08 -7.65 1.76
CA VAL A 263 -11.00 -6.81 1.00
C VAL A 263 -10.66 -5.32 1.17
N GLU A 264 -10.36 -4.86 2.39
CA GLU A 264 -9.94 -3.47 2.61
C GLU A 264 -8.67 -3.13 1.81
N LEU A 265 -7.67 -4.03 1.82
CA LEU A 265 -6.46 -3.93 1.03
C LEU A 265 -6.79 -3.79 -0.47
N ALA A 266 -7.54 -4.74 -1.03
CA ALA A 266 -7.89 -4.75 -2.45
C ALA A 266 -8.65 -3.49 -2.90
N LEU A 267 -9.40 -2.84 -1.98
CA LEU A 267 -10.11 -1.59 -2.25
C LEU A 267 -9.25 -0.31 -2.11
N THR A 268 -7.97 -0.42 -1.77
CA THR A 268 -7.12 0.76 -1.54
C THR A 268 -6.99 1.65 -2.77
N GLY A 269 -7.21 2.96 -2.63
CA GLY A 269 -7.13 3.90 -3.75
C GLY A 269 -8.39 3.96 -4.62
N VAL A 270 -9.42 3.17 -4.33
CA VAL A 270 -10.70 3.23 -5.06
C VAL A 270 -11.57 4.38 -4.56
N ALA A 271 -12.13 5.14 -5.51
CA ALA A 271 -13.25 6.03 -5.29
C ALA A 271 -14.55 5.22 -5.42
N LEU A 272 -15.16 4.83 -4.29
CA LEU A 272 -16.50 4.27 -4.27
C LEU A 272 -17.53 5.40 -4.08
#